data_AF-A0A430KWB0-F1
#
_entry.id   AF-A0A430KWB0-F1
#
_cell.length_a   1.000
_cell.length_b   1.000
_cell.length_c   1.000
_cell.angle_alpha   90.00
_cell.angle_beta   90.00
_cell.angle_gamma   90.00
#
_symmetry.space_group_name_H-M   'P 1'
#
loop_
_entity.id
_entity.type
_entity.pdbx_description
1 polymer ?
#
loop_
_entity_poly.entity_id
_entity_poly.type
_entity_poly.pdbx_seq_one_letter_code
_entity_poly.pdbx_strand_id
1 'polypeptide(L)'
;MQQQTGTLAVWKADRGYGFIKRHDGPDVFVHIRDFGRIPRQPREGDIIHFQPLPDKQGRFRAADVRIEGLNASASPAGKSARFSPSKHRRKPAHQSRRLPIKWGLAAAIIAGLLSTAYQSLPNTVPATATENVQSTGNDSVIQRAYRQQQSDLQVRGSGIVSNILPDDRQGSQHQRFILRLPSNITVLVAHNIDLAPRINGLQVGDTVAFNGEYEWNKKGGVIHWTHHDPSGRHTDGWLEHRGQRYR
;
A
#
# COMPACT_ATOMS: atom_id res chain seq x y z
N MET A 1 22.07 18.91 3.62
CA MET A 1 22.19 17.61 2.92
C MET A 1 22.35 17.92 1.45
N GLN A 2 23.00 17.06 0.66
CA GLN A 2 23.26 17.33 -0.75
C GLN A 2 22.00 17.06 -1.59
N GLN A 3 21.82 17.83 -2.66
CA GLN A 3 20.80 17.52 -3.68
C GLN A 3 21.14 16.20 -4.36
N GLN A 4 20.10 15.44 -4.69
CA GLN A 4 20.18 14.18 -5.39
C GLN A 4 19.27 14.21 -6.62
N THR A 5 19.54 13.29 -7.54
CA THR A 5 18.74 13.08 -8.73
C THR A 5 18.19 11.66 -8.72
N GLY A 6 16.95 11.49 -9.17
CA GLY A 6 16.33 10.18 -9.33
C GLY A 6 15.22 10.23 -10.38
N THR A 7 14.70 9.06 -10.73
CA THR A 7 13.61 8.95 -11.72
C THR A 7 12.30 8.73 -11.00
N LEU A 8 11.25 9.46 -11.39
CA LEU A 8 9.91 9.21 -10.87
C LEU A 8 9.44 7.84 -11.39
N ALA A 9 9.49 6.83 -10.55
CA ALA A 9 9.19 5.45 -10.94
C ALA A 9 7.69 5.17 -10.94
N VAL A 10 6.96 5.77 -10.00
CA VAL A 10 5.50 5.62 -9.88
C VAL A 10 4.87 6.97 -9.62
N TRP A 11 3.78 7.28 -10.32
CA TRP A 11 2.96 8.47 -10.06
C TRP A 11 1.47 8.13 -10.01
N LYS A 12 0.86 8.31 -8.83
CA LYS A 12 -0.57 8.15 -8.60
C LYS A 12 -1.24 9.52 -8.70
N ALA A 13 -1.63 9.92 -9.91
CA ALA A 13 -2.14 11.25 -10.24
C ALA A 13 -3.43 11.62 -9.49
N ASP A 14 -4.32 10.66 -9.33
CA ASP A 14 -5.56 10.74 -8.56
C ASP A 14 -5.33 11.06 -7.07
N ARG A 15 -4.25 10.50 -6.51
CA ARG A 15 -3.87 10.71 -5.09
C ARG A 15 -2.81 11.79 -4.89
N GLY A 16 -2.24 12.31 -5.98
CA GLY A 16 -1.25 13.37 -5.98
C GLY A 16 0.07 13.00 -5.30
N TYR A 17 0.53 11.74 -5.40
CA TYR A 17 1.84 11.34 -4.86
C TYR A 17 2.54 10.32 -5.76
N GLY A 18 3.84 10.13 -5.52
CA GLY A 18 4.64 9.15 -6.22
C GLY A 18 5.90 8.76 -5.45
N PHE A 19 6.72 7.95 -6.11
CA PHE A 19 7.99 7.47 -5.58
C PHE A 19 9.11 7.70 -6.57
N ILE A 20 10.18 8.33 -6.08
CA ILE A 20 11.38 8.61 -6.83
C ILE A 20 12.36 7.48 -6.56
N LYS A 21 12.72 6.74 -7.61
CA LYS A 21 13.74 5.72 -7.55
C LYS A 21 15.11 6.38 -7.56
N ARG A 22 15.88 6.14 -6.49
CA ARG A 22 17.26 6.58 -6.36
C ARG A 22 18.19 5.61 -7.06
N HIS A 23 19.35 6.12 -7.49
CA HIS A 23 20.44 5.26 -7.92
C HIS A 23 21.01 4.44 -6.75
N ASP A 24 20.99 5.01 -5.54
CA ASP A 24 21.53 4.39 -4.33
C ASP A 24 20.52 4.40 -3.16
N GLY A 25 20.08 3.22 -2.72
CA GLY A 25 19.26 3.07 -1.53
C GLY A 25 17.74 3.14 -1.76
N PRO A 26 16.95 3.39 -0.70
CA PRO A 26 15.50 3.23 -0.75
C PRO A 26 14.80 4.35 -1.53
N ASP A 27 13.65 4.01 -2.11
CA ASP A 27 12.80 4.97 -2.83
C ASP A 27 12.35 6.12 -1.93
N VAL A 28 12.23 7.28 -2.56
CA VAL A 28 11.90 8.53 -1.89
C VAL A 28 10.47 8.92 -2.21
N PHE A 29 9.67 9.11 -1.18
CA PHE A 29 8.30 9.56 -1.32
C PHE A 29 8.25 11.03 -1.78
N VAL A 30 7.36 11.33 -2.71
CA VAL A 30 7.10 12.70 -3.15
C VAL A 30 5.60 12.96 -3.28
N HIS A 31 5.14 14.14 -2.87
CA HIS A 31 3.75 14.57 -3.00
C HIS A 31 3.64 15.72 -4.02
N ILE A 32 2.49 15.88 -4.69
CA ILE A 32 2.24 16.96 -5.67
C ILE A 32 2.48 18.36 -5.10
N ARG A 33 2.31 18.50 -3.77
CA ARG A 33 2.54 19.74 -3.02
C ARG A 33 4.02 20.10 -2.91
N ASP A 34 4.92 19.14 -3.11
CA ASP A 34 6.36 19.33 -3.01
C ASP A 34 6.96 19.94 -4.30
N PHE A 35 6.25 19.84 -5.43
CA PHE A 35 6.69 20.36 -6.74
C PHE A 35 6.41 21.87 -6.96
N GLY A 36 5.67 22.52 -6.07
CA GLY A 36 5.24 23.91 -6.28
C GLY A 36 4.29 24.07 -7.48
N ARG A 37 4.39 25.19 -8.20
CA ARG A 37 3.59 25.42 -9.42
C ARG A 37 4.33 24.86 -10.64
N ILE A 38 3.82 23.74 -11.15
CA ILE A 38 4.30 23.09 -12.38
C ILE A 38 3.22 23.19 -13.46
N PRO A 39 3.60 23.33 -14.75
CA PRO A 39 2.65 23.54 -15.85
C PRO A 39 1.89 22.27 -16.24
N ARG A 40 2.36 21.10 -15.79
CA ARG A 40 1.70 19.80 -15.96
C ARG A 40 1.89 18.95 -14.72
N GLN A 41 1.09 17.90 -14.58
CA GLN A 41 1.33 16.89 -13.55
C GLN A 41 2.65 16.12 -13.79
N PRO A 42 3.30 15.62 -12.73
CA PRO A 42 4.42 14.70 -12.84
C PRO A 42 4.02 13.42 -13.56
N ARG A 43 4.97 12.78 -14.24
CA ARG A 43 4.77 11.55 -15.01
C ARG A 43 5.89 10.56 -14.71
N GLU A 44 5.57 9.28 -14.77
CA GLU A 44 6.56 8.23 -14.65
C GLU A 44 7.64 8.39 -15.73
N GLY A 45 8.90 8.25 -15.34
CA GLY A 45 10.07 8.56 -16.17
C GLY A 45 10.59 9.99 -16.05
N ASP A 46 9.88 10.92 -15.40
CA ASP A 46 10.39 12.26 -15.14
C ASP A 46 11.68 12.20 -14.29
N ILE A 47 12.71 12.96 -14.68
CA ILE A 47 13.92 13.12 -13.86
C ILE A 47 13.69 14.19 -12.82
N ILE A 48 13.90 13.83 -11.56
CA ILE A 48 13.61 14.66 -10.40
C ILE A 48 14.90 15.00 -9.67
N HIS A 49 15.15 16.29 -9.49
CA HIS A 49 16.14 16.81 -8.55
C HIS A 49 15.46 17.11 -7.22
N PHE A 50 16.00 16.61 -6.12
CA PHE A 50 15.40 16.77 -4.79
C PHE A 50 16.44 16.67 -3.68
N GLN A 51 16.08 17.14 -2.49
CA GLN A 51 16.82 16.89 -1.26
C GLN A 51 16.09 15.81 -0.45
N PRO A 52 16.70 14.64 -0.17
CA PRO A 52 16.08 13.64 0.69
C PRO A 52 16.05 14.13 2.14
N LEU A 53 14.86 14.16 2.74
CA LEU A 53 14.67 14.43 4.15
C LEU A 53 14.03 13.20 4.82
N PRO A 54 14.60 12.68 5.93
CA PRO A 54 13.95 11.63 6.69
C PRO A 54 12.67 12.18 7.33
N ASP A 55 11.59 11.41 7.24
CA ASP A 55 10.34 11.66 7.93
C ASP A 55 10.42 11.20 9.40
N LYS A 56 9.36 11.46 10.16
CA LYS A 56 9.25 11.04 11.59
C LYS A 56 9.28 9.51 11.79
N GLN A 57 9.16 8.73 10.71
CA GLN A 57 9.18 7.28 10.70
C GLN A 57 10.48 6.71 10.07
N GLY A 58 11.45 7.57 9.72
CA GLY A 58 12.73 7.18 9.11
C GLY A 58 12.67 6.87 7.60
N ARG A 59 11.55 7.12 6.92
CA ARG A 59 11.45 7.03 5.45
C ARG A 59 11.93 8.34 4.82
N PHE A 60 12.47 8.30 3.61
CA PHE A 60 12.89 9.51 2.93
C PHE A 60 11.73 10.15 2.16
N ARG A 61 11.51 11.44 2.40
CA ARG A 61 10.64 12.32 1.62
C ARG A 61 11.49 13.30 0.81
N ALA A 62 11.08 13.56 -0.41
CA ALA A 62 11.71 14.55 -1.27
C ALA A 62 11.29 15.96 -0.82
N ALA A 63 12.27 16.84 -0.64
CA ALA A 63 12.10 18.28 -0.47
C ALA A 63 12.80 19.03 -1.60
N ASP A 64 12.46 20.31 -1.80
CA ASP A 64 13.02 21.16 -2.86
C ASP A 64 12.99 20.49 -4.24
N VAL A 65 11.82 19.93 -4.57
CA VAL A 65 11.63 19.06 -5.72
C VAL A 65 11.53 19.86 -7.02
N ARG A 66 12.29 19.47 -8.04
CA ARG A 66 12.25 20.05 -9.38
C ARG A 66 12.28 18.94 -10.43
N ILE A 67 11.49 19.10 -11.49
CA ILE A 67 11.50 18.18 -12.63
C ILE A 67 12.43 18.77 -13.71
N GLU A 68 13.36 17.97 -14.21
CA GLU A 68 14.26 18.34 -15.30
C GLU A 68 13.45 18.71 -16.56
N GLY A 69 13.81 19.80 -17.23
CA GLY A 69 13.11 20.29 -18.42
C GLY A 69 11.77 21.00 -18.17
N LEU A 70 11.26 21.01 -16.93
CA LEU A 70 10.11 21.82 -16.52
C LEU A 70 10.62 23.03 -15.74
N ASN A 71 10.98 24.10 -16.46
CA ASN A 71 11.33 25.38 -15.84
C ASN A 71 10.11 25.91 -15.06
N ALA A 72 10.12 25.74 -13.74
CA ALA A 72 9.28 26.53 -12.86
C ALA A 72 9.65 28.00 -13.10
N SER A 73 8.71 28.79 -13.63
CA SER A 73 8.89 30.23 -13.73
C SER A 73 9.26 30.74 -12.34
N ALA A 74 10.51 31.18 -12.21
CA ALA A 74 11.08 31.65 -10.96
C ALA A 74 10.27 32.84 -10.42
N SER A 75 9.98 32.83 -9.12
CA SER A 75 9.74 34.04 -8.33
C SER A 75 9.73 33.72 -6.82
N PRO A 76 10.15 34.66 -5.96
CA PRO A 76 11.54 34.73 -5.53
C PRO A 76 11.74 34.28 -4.08
N ALA A 77 13.02 34.17 -3.71
CA ALA A 77 13.50 34.06 -2.35
C ALA A 77 12.89 35.11 -1.42
N GLY A 78 12.64 34.71 -0.17
CA GLY A 78 12.60 35.62 0.97
C GLY A 78 11.29 35.61 1.75
N LYS A 79 11.27 34.81 2.81
CA LYS A 79 10.88 35.27 4.16
C LYS A 79 11.37 34.24 5.19
N SER A 80 12.66 34.35 5.51
CA SER A 80 13.14 34.03 6.85
C SER A 80 12.40 34.94 7.82
N ALA A 81 11.36 34.42 8.45
CA ALA A 81 10.77 35.06 9.62
C ALA A 81 11.76 34.89 10.77
N ARG A 82 12.42 36.00 11.07
CA ARG A 82 13.38 36.22 12.15
C ARG A 82 12.86 35.66 13.47
N PHE A 83 13.72 34.88 14.10
CA PHE A 83 13.75 34.66 15.53
C PHE A 83 13.89 36.02 16.23
N SER A 84 12.96 36.37 17.11
CA SER A 84 13.13 37.44 18.09
C SER A 84 12.84 36.88 19.48
N PRO A 85 13.72 37.07 20.48
CA PRO A 85 13.48 36.59 21.82
C PRO A 85 12.61 37.62 22.58
N SER A 86 11.59 37.17 23.29
CA SER A 86 10.94 38.00 24.33
C SER A 86 10.89 37.24 25.65
N LYS A 87 11.23 37.96 26.73
CA LYS A 87 11.31 37.50 28.13
C LYS A 87 9.99 37.73 28.86
N HIS A 88 9.73 36.86 29.84
CA HIS A 88 8.77 36.93 30.98
C HIS A 88 7.28 36.86 30.63
N ARG A 89 6.44 36.02 31.27
CA ARG A 89 6.06 36.03 32.71
C ARG A 89 5.29 34.73 33.08
N ARG A 90 5.11 34.50 34.40
CA ARG A 90 4.77 33.24 35.12
C ARG A 90 3.29 32.72 35.04
N LYS A 91 3.12 31.38 35.03
CA LYS A 91 2.20 30.38 35.71
C LYS A 91 0.72 30.75 36.10
N PRO A 92 -0.25 29.81 36.33
CA PRO A 92 -0.12 28.39 36.77
C PRO A 92 -1.07 27.32 36.15
N ALA A 93 -0.95 26.11 36.73
CA ALA A 93 -1.53 24.77 36.53
C ALA A 93 -2.99 24.58 36.05
N HIS A 94 -3.21 23.53 35.24
CA HIS A 94 -4.16 22.47 35.60
C HIS A 94 -3.76 21.10 35.02
N GLN A 95 -4.00 20.10 35.86
CA GLN A 95 -3.70 18.69 35.79
C GLN A 95 -4.66 17.94 34.85
N SER A 96 -4.13 17.04 34.03
CA SER A 96 -4.77 15.72 33.80
C SER A 96 -3.82 14.75 33.11
N ARG A 97 -3.68 13.59 33.76
CA ARG A 97 -3.09 12.32 33.34
C ARG A 97 -3.58 11.95 31.91
N ARG A 98 -2.88 11.25 31.02
CA ARG A 98 -2.43 9.84 31.10
C ARG A 98 -1.54 9.50 29.87
N LEU A 99 -0.74 8.45 30.04
CA LEU A 99 0.32 7.91 29.17
C LEU A 99 -0.16 7.44 27.76
N PRO A 100 0.76 7.37 26.77
CA PRO A 100 0.71 6.26 25.83
C PRO A 100 2.06 5.52 25.69
N ILE A 101 2.07 4.33 26.28
CA ILE A 101 2.48 3.03 25.74
C ILE A 101 3.37 3.06 24.49
N LYS A 102 4.63 2.68 24.72
CA LYS A 102 5.65 2.32 23.74
C LYS A 102 5.37 0.92 23.19
N TRP A 103 5.55 0.68 21.89
CA TRP A 103 5.97 -0.62 21.39
C TRP A 103 7.07 -0.42 20.36
N GLY A 104 8.28 -0.83 20.77
CA GLY A 104 9.53 -0.65 20.04
C GLY A 104 9.72 -1.67 18.92
N LEU A 105 10.66 -1.31 18.06
CA LEU A 105 11.34 -2.16 17.09
C LEU A 105 12.07 -3.31 17.77
N ALA A 106 12.21 -4.43 17.06
CA ALA A 106 13.46 -5.18 17.06
C ALA A 106 13.61 -5.97 15.75
N ALA A 107 14.79 -5.83 15.15
CA ALA A 107 15.32 -6.61 14.04
C ALA A 107 16.28 -7.68 14.57
N ALA A 108 16.40 -8.80 13.87
CA ALA A 108 17.55 -9.73 13.82
C ALA A 108 17.13 -10.89 12.88
N ILE A 109 17.64 -10.99 11.64
CA ILE A 109 18.85 -11.72 11.21
C ILE A 109 18.99 -13.10 11.85
N ILE A 110 18.90 -14.18 11.04
CA ILE A 110 19.85 -15.32 10.95
C ILE A 110 19.32 -16.40 9.97
N ALA A 111 20.28 -17.11 9.37
CA ALA A 111 20.24 -18.40 8.66
C ALA A 111 19.97 -18.33 7.15
N GLY A 112 20.78 -18.94 6.30
CA GLY A 112 21.54 -20.17 6.50
C GLY A 112 20.96 -21.24 5.57
N LEU A 113 21.73 -21.57 4.54
CA LEU A 113 21.48 -22.61 3.53
C LEU A 113 21.06 -23.95 4.17
N LEU A 114 20.07 -24.63 3.58
CA LEU A 114 20.13 -26.10 3.38
C LEU A 114 18.97 -26.61 2.49
N SER A 115 19.38 -27.24 1.39
CA SER A 115 18.58 -28.01 0.44
C SER A 115 17.92 -29.22 1.09
N THR A 116 16.76 -29.65 0.57
CA THR A 116 16.56 -31.03 0.08
C THR A 116 15.28 -31.12 -0.74
N ALA A 117 15.40 -31.77 -1.89
CA ALA A 117 14.32 -32.08 -2.81
C ALA A 117 13.44 -33.19 -2.25
N TYR A 118 12.13 -33.09 -2.46
CA TYR A 118 11.23 -34.24 -2.46
C TYR A 118 10.39 -34.18 -3.73
N GLN A 119 10.71 -35.07 -4.67
CA GLN A 119 9.83 -35.46 -5.76
C GLN A 119 8.87 -36.54 -5.27
N SER A 120 7.60 -36.45 -5.66
CA SER A 120 6.68 -37.59 -5.66
C SER A 120 5.69 -37.42 -6.82
N LEU A 121 5.59 -38.48 -7.62
CA LEU A 121 4.79 -38.63 -8.85
C LEU A 121 3.30 -38.92 -8.54
N PRO A 122 2.40 -38.93 -9.55
CA PRO A 122 1.02 -38.46 -9.43
C PRO A 122 0.03 -39.58 -9.07
N ASN A 123 -0.99 -39.23 -8.28
CA ASN A 123 -2.17 -40.05 -8.12
C ASN A 123 -3.31 -39.53 -9.00
N THR A 124 -3.69 -40.36 -9.96
CA THR A 124 -4.90 -40.22 -10.77
C THR A 124 -6.12 -40.57 -9.90
N VAL A 125 -7.07 -39.66 -9.79
CA VAL A 125 -8.44 -39.92 -9.29
C VAL A 125 -9.48 -39.25 -10.20
N PRO A 126 -10.72 -39.79 -10.28
CA PRO A 126 -11.65 -39.56 -11.38
C PRO A 126 -12.37 -38.20 -11.30
N ALA A 127 -12.74 -37.70 -12.47
CA ALA A 127 -13.40 -36.42 -12.70
C ALA A 127 -14.87 -36.40 -12.20
N THR A 128 -15.08 -35.85 -11.00
CA THR A 128 -16.32 -35.14 -10.62
C THR A 128 -16.03 -34.19 -9.46
N ALA A 129 -15.35 -33.06 -9.74
CA ALA A 129 -15.13 -31.96 -8.78
C ALA A 129 -14.66 -30.68 -9.51
N THR A 130 -15.52 -30.04 -10.28
CA THR A 130 -15.13 -28.88 -11.11
C THR A 130 -15.27 -27.51 -10.41
N GLU A 131 -15.44 -27.46 -9.07
CA GLU A 131 -15.56 -26.16 -8.36
C GLU A 131 -14.44 -25.83 -7.37
N ASN A 132 -13.52 -26.76 -7.04
CA ASN A 132 -12.49 -26.51 -5.99
C ASN A 132 -11.02 -26.55 -6.46
N VAL A 133 -10.76 -26.82 -7.74
CA VAL A 133 -9.37 -26.86 -8.25
C VAL A 133 -8.80 -25.46 -8.47
N GLN A 134 -9.64 -24.49 -8.87
CA GLN A 134 -9.19 -23.11 -9.11
C GLN A 134 -8.93 -22.32 -7.82
N SER A 135 -9.76 -22.48 -6.78
CA SER A 135 -9.56 -21.77 -5.50
C SER A 135 -8.28 -22.22 -4.79
N THR A 136 -8.01 -23.53 -4.82
CA THR A 136 -6.77 -24.13 -4.28
C THR A 136 -5.53 -23.66 -5.05
N GLY A 137 -5.63 -23.59 -6.38
CA GLY A 137 -4.55 -23.09 -7.24
C GLY A 137 -4.17 -21.64 -6.92
N ASN A 138 -5.16 -20.77 -6.74
CA ASN A 138 -4.90 -19.35 -6.51
C ASN A 138 -4.51 -19.01 -5.05
N ASP A 139 -4.99 -19.77 -4.06
CA ASP A 139 -4.43 -19.69 -2.69
C ASP A 139 -2.94 -20.04 -2.69
N SER A 140 -2.53 -21.06 -3.46
CA SER A 140 -1.11 -21.40 -3.61
C SER A 140 -0.27 -20.29 -4.26
N VAL A 141 -0.86 -19.49 -5.14
CA VAL A 141 -0.22 -18.30 -5.75
C VAL A 141 0.03 -17.24 -4.69
N ILE A 142 -0.98 -16.90 -3.88
CA ILE A 142 -0.83 -15.93 -2.79
C ILE A 142 0.17 -16.45 -1.75
N GLN A 143 0.14 -17.74 -1.43
CA GLN A 143 1.09 -18.35 -0.50
C GLN A 143 2.53 -18.28 -1.00
N ARG A 144 2.75 -18.45 -2.31
CA ARG A 144 4.06 -18.31 -2.94
C ARG A 144 4.49 -16.85 -2.96
N ALA A 145 3.61 -15.95 -3.38
CA ALA A 145 3.86 -14.51 -3.42
C ALA A 145 4.21 -13.97 -2.03
N TYR A 146 3.52 -14.43 -0.99
CA TYR A 146 3.84 -14.08 0.39
C TYR A 146 5.24 -14.54 0.81
N ARG A 147 5.58 -15.81 0.53
CA ARG A 147 6.90 -16.39 0.84
C ARG A 147 8.03 -15.73 0.06
N GLN A 148 7.77 -15.33 -1.18
CA GLN A 148 8.73 -14.71 -2.10
C GLN A 148 8.70 -13.18 -2.09
N GLN A 149 7.85 -12.57 -1.26
CA GLN A 149 7.67 -11.12 -1.15
C GLN A 149 7.31 -10.42 -2.47
N GLN A 150 6.45 -11.05 -3.27
CA GLN A 150 6.02 -10.54 -4.57
C GLN A 150 4.75 -9.70 -4.47
N SER A 151 4.66 -8.67 -5.31
CA SER A 151 3.56 -7.70 -5.44
C SER A 151 3.07 -7.65 -6.89
N ASP A 152 2.07 -6.81 -7.19
CA ASP A 152 1.52 -6.57 -8.53
C ASP A 152 0.96 -7.85 -9.20
N LEU A 153 0.35 -8.74 -8.40
CA LEU A 153 -0.20 -10.01 -8.87
C LEU A 153 -1.72 -10.00 -8.91
N GLN A 154 -2.32 -10.18 -10.09
CA GLN A 154 -3.75 -10.47 -10.20
C GLN A 154 -4.03 -11.87 -9.63
N VAL A 155 -4.91 -11.93 -8.63
CA VAL A 155 -5.26 -13.16 -7.93
C VAL A 155 -6.77 -13.27 -7.73
N ARG A 156 -7.26 -14.51 -7.69
CA ARG A 156 -8.67 -14.81 -7.40
C ARG A 156 -8.77 -15.88 -6.34
N GLY A 157 -9.42 -15.64 -5.22
CA GLY A 157 -9.50 -16.64 -4.17
C GLY A 157 -10.78 -16.53 -3.35
N SER A 158 -10.82 -17.28 -2.26
CA SER A 158 -11.84 -17.12 -1.23
C SER A 158 -11.23 -17.33 0.13
N GLY A 159 -11.74 -16.61 1.12
CA GLY A 159 -11.31 -16.76 2.50
C GLY A 159 -12.46 -16.51 3.47
N ILE A 160 -12.20 -16.81 4.73
CA ILE A 160 -13.12 -16.55 5.84
C ILE A 160 -12.79 -15.19 6.44
N VAL A 161 -13.78 -14.33 6.63
CA VAL A 161 -13.63 -13.05 7.32
C VAL A 161 -13.20 -13.31 8.76
N SER A 162 -11.96 -12.95 9.09
CA SER A 162 -11.41 -13.11 10.43
C SER A 162 -11.51 -11.83 11.26
N ASN A 163 -11.58 -10.67 10.61
CA ASN A 163 -11.75 -9.38 11.28
C ASN A 163 -12.40 -8.35 10.35
N ILE A 164 -13.23 -7.47 10.90
CA ILE A 164 -13.81 -6.34 10.17
C ILE A 164 -13.23 -5.07 10.77
N LEU A 165 -12.67 -4.21 9.92
CA LEU A 165 -12.02 -2.97 10.33
C LEU A 165 -12.95 -1.78 10.02
N PRO A 166 -12.78 -0.64 10.70
CA PRO A 166 -13.46 0.59 10.31
C PRO A 166 -13.13 0.95 8.85
N ASP A 167 -14.12 1.45 8.12
CA ASP A 167 -13.91 1.99 6.78
C ASP A 167 -12.81 3.06 6.82
N ASP A 168 -11.93 3.04 5.82
CA ASP A 168 -11.01 4.15 5.58
C ASP A 168 -11.76 5.23 4.79
N ARG A 169 -11.77 6.46 5.31
CA ARG A 169 -12.47 7.60 4.69
C ARG A 169 -11.51 8.71 4.28
N GLN A 170 -10.21 8.44 4.24
CA GLN A 170 -9.20 9.42 3.81
C GLN A 170 -8.87 9.24 2.33
N GLY A 171 -9.23 10.23 1.51
CA GLY A 171 -9.12 10.11 0.04
C GLY A 171 -10.24 9.20 -0.48
N SER A 172 -9.91 8.31 -1.42
CA SER A 172 -10.88 7.30 -1.87
C SER A 172 -11.26 6.39 -0.71
N GLN A 173 -12.56 6.19 -0.52
CA GLN A 173 -13.10 5.47 0.61
C GLN A 173 -12.92 3.98 0.41
N HIS A 174 -12.54 3.25 1.46
CA HIS A 174 -12.37 1.80 1.40
C HIS A 174 -13.08 1.10 2.55
N GLN A 175 -13.88 0.08 2.23
CA GLN A 175 -14.26 -0.93 3.22
C GLN A 175 -13.06 -1.85 3.46
N ARG A 176 -12.77 -2.13 4.73
CA ARG A 176 -11.60 -2.92 5.13
C ARG A 176 -11.99 -4.09 6.01
N PHE A 177 -11.47 -5.26 5.67
CA PHE A 177 -11.63 -6.47 6.47
C PHE A 177 -10.49 -7.44 6.17
N ILE A 178 -10.26 -8.39 7.07
CA ILE A 178 -9.20 -9.39 6.94
C ILE A 178 -9.84 -10.72 6.57
N LEU A 179 -9.31 -11.36 5.53
CA LEU A 179 -9.63 -12.73 5.17
C LEU A 179 -8.53 -13.66 5.65
N ARG A 180 -8.89 -14.78 6.26
CA ARG A 180 -8.02 -15.95 6.44
C ARG A 180 -8.24 -16.91 5.27
N LEU A 181 -7.20 -17.14 4.50
CA LEU A 181 -7.20 -18.05 3.35
C LEU A 181 -6.97 -19.51 3.80
N PRO A 182 -7.23 -20.52 2.94
CA PRO A 182 -6.97 -21.94 3.25
C PRO A 182 -5.51 -22.22 3.65
N SER A 183 -4.55 -21.50 3.06
CA SER A 183 -3.12 -21.54 3.44
C SER A 183 -2.81 -21.00 4.84
N ASN A 184 -3.81 -20.52 5.59
CA ASN A 184 -3.71 -19.77 6.84
C ASN A 184 -3.05 -18.39 6.73
N ILE A 185 -2.68 -17.93 5.54
CA ILE A 185 -2.28 -16.54 5.33
C ILE A 185 -3.50 -15.65 5.51
N THR A 186 -3.28 -14.51 6.16
CA THR A 186 -4.30 -13.47 6.28
C THR A 186 -4.02 -12.33 5.31
N VAL A 187 -5.01 -11.92 4.53
CA VAL A 187 -4.90 -10.77 3.64
C VAL A 187 -5.86 -9.67 4.08
N LEU A 188 -5.41 -8.41 4.03
CA LEU A 188 -6.29 -7.26 4.17
C LEU A 188 -7.00 -7.02 2.84
N VAL A 189 -8.32 -6.99 2.82
CA VAL A 189 -9.07 -6.48 1.67
C VAL A 189 -9.26 -4.98 1.84
N ALA A 190 -8.87 -4.20 0.83
CA ALA A 190 -9.14 -2.78 0.72
C ALA A 190 -10.07 -2.56 -0.49
N HIS A 191 -11.38 -2.58 -0.25
CA HIS A 191 -12.40 -2.47 -1.29
C HIS A 191 -12.84 -1.03 -1.45
N ASN A 192 -12.58 -0.41 -2.60
CA ASN A 192 -12.93 0.98 -2.86
C ASN A 192 -14.46 1.14 -3.00
N ILE A 193 -15.08 1.77 -2.01
CA ILE A 193 -16.55 1.93 -1.94
C ILE A 193 -17.06 3.20 -2.64
N ASP A 194 -16.18 4.00 -3.23
CA ASP A 194 -16.59 5.05 -4.17
C ASP A 194 -16.86 4.48 -5.57
N LEU A 195 -16.24 3.34 -5.91
CA LEU A 195 -16.32 2.71 -7.23
C LEU A 195 -17.27 1.51 -7.27
N ALA A 196 -17.41 0.79 -6.16
CA ALA A 196 -18.28 -0.37 -6.05
C ALA A 196 -19.12 -0.31 -4.76
N PRO A 197 -20.30 -0.96 -4.70
CA PRO A 197 -21.11 -0.94 -3.49
C PRO A 197 -20.40 -1.58 -2.29
N ARG A 198 -20.49 -0.95 -1.11
CA ARG A 198 -20.07 -1.54 0.16
C ARG A 198 -20.83 -2.85 0.44
N ILE A 199 -20.14 -3.86 0.97
CA ILE A 199 -20.79 -5.08 1.47
C ILE A 199 -21.46 -4.78 2.80
N ASN A 200 -22.77 -4.61 2.77
CA ASN A 200 -23.58 -4.39 3.96
C ASN A 200 -23.86 -5.73 4.66
N GLY A 201 -23.80 -5.75 6.00
CA GLY A 201 -24.05 -6.97 6.77
C GLY A 201 -22.94 -8.01 6.73
N LEU A 202 -21.73 -7.66 6.27
CA LEU A 202 -20.54 -8.51 6.39
C LEU A 202 -20.27 -8.84 7.86
N GLN A 203 -20.02 -10.11 8.17
CA GLN A 203 -19.78 -10.61 9.53
C GLN A 203 -18.49 -11.44 9.59
N VAL A 204 -17.87 -11.49 10.77
CA VAL A 204 -16.77 -12.44 11.04
C VAL A 204 -17.30 -13.86 10.92
N GLY A 205 -16.56 -14.72 10.22
CA GLY A 205 -16.98 -16.08 9.88
C GLY A 205 -17.62 -16.23 8.50
N ASP A 206 -18.02 -15.13 7.85
CA ASP A 206 -18.52 -15.20 6.48
C ASP A 206 -17.42 -15.62 5.49
N THR A 207 -17.79 -16.37 4.46
CA THR A 207 -16.93 -16.62 3.30
C THR A 207 -17.08 -15.49 2.30
N VAL A 208 -15.96 -14.93 1.83
CA VAL A 208 -15.91 -13.96 0.74
C VAL A 208 -14.96 -14.47 -0.34
N ALA A 209 -15.45 -14.54 -1.57
CA ALA A 209 -14.62 -14.73 -2.74
C ALA A 209 -14.18 -13.36 -3.29
N PHE A 210 -13.02 -13.33 -3.93
CA PHE A 210 -12.43 -12.10 -4.45
C PHE A 210 -11.71 -12.36 -5.75
N ASN A 211 -11.64 -11.31 -6.58
CA ASN A 211 -10.68 -11.14 -7.65
C ASN A 211 -10.10 -9.73 -7.52
N GLY A 212 -8.79 -9.61 -7.48
CA GLY A 212 -8.11 -8.33 -7.31
C GLY A 212 -6.60 -8.49 -7.40
N GLU A 213 -5.89 -7.39 -7.21
CA GLU A 213 -4.44 -7.36 -7.22
C GLU A 213 -3.90 -7.56 -5.80
N TYR A 214 -2.82 -8.33 -5.65
CA TYR A 214 -2.17 -8.63 -4.39
C TYR A 214 -0.88 -7.82 -4.24
N GLU A 215 -0.76 -7.18 -3.08
CA GLU A 215 0.41 -6.42 -2.64
C GLU A 215 1.02 -7.03 -1.38
N TRP A 216 2.32 -7.31 -1.41
CA TRP A 216 3.00 -7.90 -0.27
C TRP A 216 3.16 -6.92 0.90
N ASN A 217 2.98 -7.45 2.11
CA ASN A 217 3.50 -6.84 3.33
C ASN A 217 3.75 -7.91 4.40
N LYS A 218 4.49 -7.56 5.46
CA LYS A 218 4.82 -8.48 6.57
C LYS A 218 3.62 -9.02 7.38
N LYS A 219 2.39 -8.55 7.12
CA LYS A 219 1.16 -9.00 7.79
C LYS A 219 0.32 -9.94 6.91
N GLY A 220 0.87 -10.40 5.78
CA GLY A 220 0.21 -11.34 4.87
C GLY A 220 -0.26 -10.72 3.55
N GLY A 221 -0.16 -9.40 3.40
CA GLY A 221 -0.46 -8.67 2.17
C GLY A 221 -1.82 -7.95 2.15
N VAL A 222 -2.08 -7.24 1.06
CA VAL A 222 -3.32 -6.50 0.78
C VAL A 222 -3.88 -6.97 -0.55
N ILE A 223 -5.19 -7.17 -0.62
CA ILE A 223 -5.94 -7.28 -1.87
C ILE A 223 -6.63 -5.94 -2.11
N HIS A 224 -6.31 -5.31 -3.23
CA HIS A 224 -6.96 -4.09 -3.74
C HIS A 224 -7.42 -4.31 -5.18
N TRP A 225 -7.92 -3.27 -5.86
CA TRP A 225 -8.53 -3.42 -7.19
C TRP A 225 -9.64 -4.46 -7.24
N THR A 226 -10.51 -4.48 -6.23
CA THR A 226 -11.65 -5.41 -6.15
C THR A 226 -12.93 -4.80 -6.72
N HIS A 227 -12.79 -4.06 -7.83
CA HIS A 227 -13.86 -3.36 -8.53
C HIS A 227 -13.61 -3.36 -10.04
N HIS A 228 -14.63 -3.05 -10.82
CA HIS A 228 -14.47 -2.77 -12.25
C HIS A 228 -13.63 -1.51 -12.44
N ASP A 229 -12.70 -1.50 -13.40
CA ASP A 229 -11.98 -0.29 -13.79
C ASP A 229 -12.70 0.38 -14.97
N PRO A 230 -13.42 1.50 -14.77
CA PRO A 230 -14.17 2.16 -15.85
C PRO A 230 -13.25 2.67 -16.97
N SER A 231 -11.96 2.83 -16.68
CA SER A 231 -10.96 3.28 -17.65
C SER A 231 -10.24 2.15 -18.39
N GLY A 232 -10.44 0.89 -17.97
CA GLY A 232 -9.85 -0.29 -18.62
C GLY A 232 -8.32 -0.32 -18.61
N ARG A 233 -7.67 0.33 -17.66
CA ARG A 233 -6.21 0.38 -17.52
C ARG A 233 -5.67 -0.77 -16.67
N HIS A 234 -6.52 -1.36 -15.82
CA HIS A 234 -6.21 -2.52 -15.00
C HIS A 234 -7.22 -3.65 -15.23
N THR A 235 -6.84 -4.87 -14.84
CA THR A 235 -7.77 -6.01 -14.87
C THR A 235 -8.88 -5.78 -13.85
N ASP A 236 -10.13 -5.95 -14.28
CA ASP A 236 -11.29 -5.82 -13.40
C ASP A 236 -11.20 -6.77 -12.21
N GLY A 237 -11.61 -6.27 -11.05
CA GLY A 237 -11.81 -7.07 -9.85
C GLY A 237 -13.24 -7.07 -9.36
N TRP A 238 -13.46 -7.82 -8.28
CA TRP A 238 -14.74 -7.94 -7.61
C TRP A 238 -14.58 -8.61 -6.24
N LEU A 239 -15.59 -8.41 -5.39
CA LEU A 239 -15.86 -9.26 -4.23
C LEU A 239 -17.17 -10.00 -4.44
N GLU A 240 -17.30 -11.19 -3.87
CA GLU A 240 -18.53 -11.96 -3.89
C GLU A 240 -18.84 -12.51 -2.51
N HIS A 241 -20.03 -12.21 -2.02
CA HIS A 241 -20.49 -12.58 -0.69
C HIS A 241 -21.97 -12.98 -0.77
N ARG A 242 -22.30 -14.16 -0.24
CA ARG A 242 -23.67 -14.74 -0.25
C ARG A 242 -24.33 -14.74 -1.64
N GLY A 243 -23.55 -15.05 -2.68
CA GLY A 243 -24.01 -15.09 -4.06
C GLY A 243 -24.17 -13.73 -4.75
N GLN A 244 -23.94 -12.62 -4.04
CA GLN A 244 -23.95 -11.27 -4.61
C GLN A 244 -22.52 -10.83 -4.94
N ARG A 245 -22.32 -10.34 -6.18
CA ARG A 245 -21.05 -9.77 -6.63
C ARG A 245 -21.06 -8.24 -6.50
N TYR A 246 -19.94 -7.70 -6.03
CA TYR A 246 -19.66 -6.29 -5.81
C TYR A 246 -18.49 -5.91 -6.71
N ARG A 247 -18.69 -4.98 -7.65
CA ARG A 247 -17.68 -4.48 -8.58
C ARG A 247 -18.03 -3.09 -9.08
#